data_AF-A0A9W6WBT3-F1
#
_entry.id   AF-A0A9W6WBT3-F1
#
_cell.length_a   1.000
_cell.length_b   1.000
_cell.length_c   1.000
_cell.angle_alpha   90.00
_cell.angle_beta   90.00
_cell.angle_gamma   90.00
#
_symmetry.space_group_name_H-M   'P 1'
#
loop_
_entity.id
_entity.type
_entity.pdbx_description
1 polymer ?
#
loop_
_entity_poly.entity_id
_entity_poly.type
_entity_poly.pdbx_seq_one_letter_code
_entity_poly.pdbx_strand_id
1 'polypeptide(L)'
;MNGGTLVDIVIVLLALMFAVNGYRQGFIVGVMSFAGFFGGALIGVNLAPYLTGWFEAPVTRVIVALVTVFGLAIGGQAGMATIGARVRQSMRRNGTRTVDHIGGAIVSLFAVFLVAWMVATPLAYSSIPGLAAAVRNSSIVPIINEAVPEPVKGVYDALRRTVDTNGFPDVFGGLGPSNPHDVAAPNDALKKDPAVLNAQPSVLKILGEAPRCDRRIEGSGFVFAPERVMTNAHVVAGTDSLVVETAKGYIPGRVTVYDPQRDLAVIYVPGLDAPVIDMASPDRPAAEGEDTIVLGYPLDGPYTATPARIRSSGPVRGPNIYDNGQVTRDVYALRALVKSGNSGGPLIGTEGDVRGKVYGVVFAAAVDDPETGYALTLEEVTPVADAGRGATAKVGTGECT
;
A
#
# COMPACT_ATOMS: atom_id res chain seq x y z
N MET A 1 -14.94 -18.52 -18.37
CA MET A 1 -15.60 -18.07 -17.12
C MET A 1 -14.73 -16.99 -16.53
N ASN A 2 -15.27 -15.78 -16.33
CA ASN A 2 -14.51 -14.69 -15.72
C ASN A 2 -14.27 -15.00 -14.23
N GLY A 3 -13.10 -14.69 -13.70
CA GLY A 3 -12.74 -14.99 -12.30
C GLY A 3 -13.74 -14.42 -11.29
N GLY A 4 -14.29 -13.23 -11.55
CA GLY A 4 -15.34 -12.62 -10.74
C GLY A 4 -16.62 -13.43 -10.63
N THR A 5 -17.07 -14.00 -11.73
CA THR A 5 -18.26 -14.86 -11.74
C THR A 5 -18.05 -16.11 -10.89
N LEU A 6 -16.82 -16.65 -10.84
CA LEU A 6 -16.50 -17.81 -9.99
C LEU A 6 -16.57 -17.45 -8.50
N VAL A 7 -16.03 -16.29 -8.12
CA VAL A 7 -16.13 -15.77 -6.74
C VAL A 7 -17.59 -15.57 -6.34
N ASP A 8 -18.38 -14.95 -7.22
CA ASP A 8 -19.82 -14.72 -6.98
C ASP A 8 -20.58 -16.04 -6.78
N ILE A 9 -20.31 -17.05 -7.61
CA ILE A 9 -20.92 -18.39 -7.48
C ILE A 9 -20.56 -19.01 -6.12
N VAL A 10 -19.29 -18.95 -5.71
CA VAL A 10 -18.86 -19.50 -4.41
C VAL A 10 -19.56 -18.79 -3.26
N ILE A 11 -19.64 -17.46 -3.28
CA ILE A 11 -20.32 -16.68 -2.24
C ILE A 11 -21.81 -17.04 -2.18
N VAL A 12 -22.50 -17.14 -3.33
CA VAL A 12 -23.92 -17.50 -3.38
C VAL A 12 -24.15 -18.92 -2.87
N LEU A 13 -23.32 -19.89 -3.27
CA LEU A 13 -23.45 -21.27 -2.81
C LEU A 13 -23.24 -21.38 -1.29
N LEU A 14 -22.23 -20.68 -0.75
CA LEU A 14 -22.01 -20.61 0.70
C LEU A 14 -23.19 -19.93 1.41
N ALA A 15 -23.69 -18.81 0.87
CA ALA A 15 -24.81 -18.09 1.45
C ALA A 15 -26.08 -18.96 1.49
N LEU A 16 -26.37 -19.72 0.43
CA LEU A 16 -27.49 -20.67 0.38
C LEU A 16 -27.30 -21.81 1.39
N MET A 17 -26.11 -22.41 1.44
CA MET A 17 -25.81 -23.50 2.38
C MET A 17 -25.99 -23.05 3.84
N PHE A 18 -25.46 -21.88 4.18
CA PHE A 18 -25.57 -21.33 5.52
C PHE A 18 -26.97 -20.81 5.84
N ALA A 19 -27.71 -20.27 4.87
CA ALA A 19 -29.11 -19.88 5.07
C ALA A 19 -29.97 -21.11 5.39
N VAL A 20 -29.76 -22.24 4.71
CA VAL A 20 -30.44 -23.51 5.02
C VAL A 20 -30.07 -24.02 6.41
N ASN A 21 -28.80 -23.93 6.79
CA ASN A 21 -28.37 -24.34 8.14
C ASN A 21 -28.91 -23.39 9.23
N GLY A 22 -28.88 -22.08 8.98
CA GLY A 22 -29.43 -21.04 9.85
C GLY A 22 -30.94 -21.19 10.05
N TYR A 23 -31.67 -21.53 8.99
CA TYR A 23 -33.08 -21.86 9.07
C TYR A 23 -33.33 -23.03 10.04
N ARG A 24 -32.48 -24.07 10.03
CA ARG A 24 -32.61 -25.20 10.96
C ARG A 24 -32.25 -24.80 12.40
N GLN A 25 -31.18 -24.01 12.58
CA GLN A 25 -30.66 -23.61 13.89
C GLN A 25 -31.52 -22.56 14.62
N GLY A 26 -32.22 -21.69 13.88
CA GLY A 26 -33.05 -20.61 14.43
C GLY A 26 -32.27 -19.34 14.78
N PHE A 27 -32.97 -18.20 14.81
CA PHE A 27 -32.44 -16.85 15.00
C PHE A 27 -31.66 -16.71 16.29
N ILE A 28 -32.21 -17.15 17.43
CA ILE A 28 -31.56 -16.94 18.74
C ILE A 28 -30.22 -17.67 18.80
N VAL A 29 -30.19 -18.92 18.33
CA VAL A 29 -28.95 -19.69 18.28
C VAL A 29 -27.99 -19.06 17.28
N GLY A 30 -28.48 -18.61 16.12
CA GLY A 30 -27.69 -17.93 15.10
C GLY A 30 -26.99 -16.66 15.61
N VAL A 31 -27.74 -15.74 16.23
CA VAL A 31 -27.20 -14.48 16.78
C VAL A 31 -26.20 -14.77 17.91
N MET A 32 -26.52 -15.69 18.82
CA MET A 32 -25.62 -16.05 19.91
C MET A 32 -24.33 -16.67 19.37
N SER A 33 -24.43 -17.60 18.41
CA SER A 33 -23.27 -18.23 17.77
C SER A 33 -22.39 -17.20 17.06
N PHE A 34 -23.02 -16.27 16.34
CA PHE A 34 -22.33 -15.17 15.67
C PHE A 34 -21.59 -14.27 16.68
N ALA A 35 -22.27 -13.82 17.74
CA ALA A 35 -21.65 -13.03 18.79
C ALA A 35 -20.49 -13.78 19.47
N GLY A 36 -20.66 -15.08 19.71
CA GLY A 36 -19.62 -15.94 20.27
C GLY A 36 -18.41 -16.09 19.36
N PHE A 37 -18.61 -16.25 18.04
CA PHE A 37 -17.54 -16.34 17.06
C PHE A 37 -16.69 -15.07 17.04
N PHE A 38 -17.33 -13.91 16.89
CA PHE A 38 -16.63 -12.63 16.83
C PHE A 38 -16.00 -12.26 18.16
N GLY A 39 -16.69 -12.50 19.28
CA GLY A 39 -16.11 -12.30 20.61
C GLY A 39 -14.88 -13.17 20.85
N GLY A 40 -14.92 -14.44 20.45
CA GLY A 40 -13.79 -15.35 20.52
C GLY A 40 -12.63 -14.93 19.62
N ALA A 41 -12.91 -14.52 18.39
CA ALA A 41 -11.90 -14.02 17.45
C ALA A 41 -11.21 -12.75 17.99
N LEU A 42 -11.97 -11.81 18.55
CA LEU A 42 -11.44 -10.56 19.11
C LEU A 42 -10.50 -10.83 20.29
N ILE A 43 -10.89 -11.73 21.21
CA ILE A 43 -10.02 -12.17 22.30
C ILE A 43 -8.76 -12.83 21.72
N GLY A 44 -8.92 -13.68 20.70
CA GLY A 44 -7.80 -14.35 20.05
C GLY A 44 -6.81 -13.41 19.37
N VAL A 45 -7.27 -12.35 18.71
CA VAL A 45 -6.40 -11.33 18.10
C VAL A 45 -5.61 -10.59 19.16
N ASN A 46 -6.21 -10.27 20.31
CA ASN A 46 -5.51 -9.59 21.40
C ASN A 46 -4.51 -10.51 22.11
N LEU A 47 -4.82 -11.81 22.20
CA LEU A 47 -3.96 -12.80 22.87
C LEU A 47 -2.83 -13.32 21.97
N ALA A 48 -3.03 -13.35 20.65
CA ALA A 48 -2.09 -13.92 19.70
C ALA A 48 -0.68 -13.29 19.79
N PRO A 49 -0.48 -11.96 19.84
CA PRO A 49 0.84 -11.36 19.97
C PRO A 49 1.62 -11.88 21.18
N TYR A 50 0.94 -12.01 22.33
CA TYR A 50 1.55 -12.52 23.57
C TYR A 50 2.06 -13.96 23.42
N LEU A 51 1.26 -14.83 22.79
CA LEU A 51 1.63 -16.23 22.55
C LEU A 51 2.70 -16.38 21.47
N THR A 52 2.64 -15.57 20.41
CA THR A 52 3.64 -15.62 19.32
C THR A 52 5.01 -15.11 19.76
N GLY A 53 5.09 -14.28 20.80
CA GLY A 53 6.35 -13.77 21.36
C GLY A 53 7.27 -14.86 21.90
N TRP A 54 6.75 -16.07 22.15
CA TRP A 54 7.54 -17.21 22.64
C TRP A 54 8.25 -18.00 21.53
N PHE A 55 7.99 -17.67 20.26
CA PHE A 55 8.52 -18.39 19.12
C PHE A 55 9.39 -17.46 18.27
N GLU A 56 10.51 -17.94 17.75
CA GLU A 56 11.42 -17.13 16.92
C GLU A 56 11.14 -17.28 15.42
N ALA A 57 10.73 -18.47 14.97
CA ALA A 57 10.53 -18.75 13.55
C ALA A 57 9.28 -18.03 12.97
N PRO A 58 9.41 -17.25 11.88
CA PRO A 58 8.30 -16.48 11.30
C PRO A 58 7.07 -17.32 10.92
N VAL A 59 7.29 -18.49 10.30
CA VAL A 59 6.19 -19.40 9.90
C VAL A 59 5.45 -19.92 11.12
N THR A 60 6.16 -20.26 12.20
CA THR A 60 5.57 -20.76 13.45
C THR A 60 4.74 -19.67 14.13
N ARG A 61 5.19 -18.40 14.12
CA ARG A 61 4.40 -17.28 14.64
C ARG A 61 3.07 -17.14 13.92
N VAL A 62 3.08 -17.23 12.59
CA VAL A 62 1.84 -17.18 11.78
C VAL A 62 0.91 -18.33 12.15
N ILE A 63 1.43 -19.57 12.22
CA ILE A 63 0.62 -20.74 12.60
C ILE A 63 0.01 -20.58 13.99
N VAL A 64 0.80 -20.16 14.98
CA VAL A 64 0.33 -19.95 16.37
C VAL A 64 -0.72 -18.86 16.44
N ALA A 65 -0.54 -17.75 15.72
CA ALA A 65 -1.54 -16.68 15.64
C ALA A 65 -2.87 -17.20 15.05
N LEU A 66 -2.81 -17.92 13.93
CA LEU A 66 -4.00 -18.48 13.28
C LEU A 66 -4.71 -19.48 14.21
N VAL A 67 -3.98 -20.42 14.82
CA VAL A 67 -4.56 -21.42 15.73
C VAL A 67 -5.23 -20.75 16.93
N THR A 68 -4.62 -19.71 17.50
CA THR A 68 -5.17 -18.98 18.64
C THR A 68 -6.48 -18.28 18.27
N VAL A 69 -6.48 -17.53 17.17
CA VAL A 69 -7.64 -16.77 16.70
C VAL A 69 -8.79 -17.71 16.34
N PHE A 70 -8.53 -18.72 15.50
CA PHE A 70 -9.57 -19.66 15.07
C PHE A 70 -10.05 -20.56 16.22
N GLY A 71 -9.15 -21.02 17.09
CA GLY A 71 -9.50 -21.84 18.23
C GLY A 71 -10.46 -21.13 19.18
N LEU A 72 -10.18 -19.86 19.51
CA LEU A 72 -11.04 -19.07 20.37
C LEU A 72 -12.35 -18.66 19.68
N ALA A 73 -12.33 -18.35 18.39
CA ALA A 73 -13.55 -18.07 17.63
C ALA A 73 -14.50 -19.28 17.61
N ILE A 74 -13.99 -20.48 17.31
CA ILE A 74 -14.79 -21.73 17.32
C ILE A 74 -15.29 -22.05 18.73
N GLY A 75 -14.44 -21.90 19.74
CA GLY A 75 -14.80 -22.12 21.15
C GLY A 75 -15.92 -21.17 21.62
N GLY A 76 -15.79 -19.88 21.30
CA GLY A 76 -16.81 -18.87 21.62
C GLY A 76 -18.12 -19.12 20.89
N GLN A 77 -18.07 -19.48 19.60
CA GLN A 77 -19.24 -19.85 18.82
C GLN A 77 -19.98 -21.03 19.45
N ALA A 78 -19.27 -22.12 19.77
CA ALA A 78 -19.86 -23.30 20.39
C ALA A 78 -20.46 -22.98 21.77
N GLY A 79 -19.74 -22.24 22.61
CA GLY A 79 -20.21 -21.83 23.92
C GLY A 79 -21.52 -21.06 23.86
N MET A 80 -21.57 -19.99 23.06
CA MET A 80 -22.76 -19.18 22.90
C MET A 80 -23.90 -19.91 22.19
N ALA A 81 -23.61 -20.81 21.23
CA ALA A 81 -24.63 -21.65 20.61
C ALA A 81 -25.38 -22.50 21.65
N THR A 82 -24.67 -23.07 22.65
CA THR A 82 -25.33 -23.84 23.72
C THR A 82 -26.19 -22.98 24.62
N ILE A 83 -25.77 -21.74 24.91
CA ILE A 83 -26.57 -20.78 25.69
C ILE A 83 -27.82 -20.40 24.88
N GLY A 84 -27.65 -20.05 23.61
CA GLY A 84 -28.76 -19.74 22.69
C GLY A 84 -29.75 -20.89 22.57
N ALA A 85 -29.30 -22.14 22.53
CA ALA A 85 -30.16 -23.32 22.49
C ALA A 85 -31.00 -23.46 23.77
N ARG A 86 -30.40 -23.21 24.94
CA ARG A 86 -31.13 -23.20 26.23
C ARG A 86 -32.16 -22.08 26.29
N VAL A 87 -31.82 -20.87 25.84
CA VAL A 87 -32.76 -19.74 25.74
C VAL A 87 -33.91 -20.09 24.81
N ARG A 88 -33.61 -20.69 23.64
CA ARG A 88 -34.61 -21.11 22.66
C ARG A 88 -35.61 -22.13 23.21
N GLN A 89 -35.16 -23.07 24.05
CA GLN A 89 -36.02 -24.09 24.67
C GLN A 89 -37.08 -23.50 25.62
N SER A 90 -36.87 -22.30 26.17
CA SER A 90 -37.85 -21.65 27.05
C SER A 90 -39.08 -21.07 26.31
N MET A 91 -39.04 -20.95 24.98
CA MET A 91 -40.13 -20.39 24.18
C MET A 91 -41.15 -21.44 23.74
N ARG A 92 -42.37 -21.40 24.32
CA ARG A 92 -43.42 -22.43 24.14
C ARG A 92 -44.48 -22.15 23.05
N ARG A 93 -44.49 -20.99 22.37
CA ARG A 93 -45.54 -20.66 21.38
C ARG A 93 -45.15 -21.06 19.94
N ASN A 94 -46.09 -21.66 19.20
CA ASN A 94 -45.83 -22.15 17.84
C ASN A 94 -45.57 -21.02 16.82
N GLY A 95 -46.19 -19.84 16.98
CA GLY A 95 -45.99 -18.71 16.06
C GLY A 95 -44.58 -18.07 16.13
N THR A 96 -43.91 -18.16 17.29
CA THR A 96 -42.54 -17.61 17.44
C THR A 96 -41.48 -18.49 16.81
N ARG A 97 -41.78 -19.77 16.52
CA ARG A 97 -40.83 -20.70 15.90
C ARG A 97 -40.61 -20.40 14.42
N THR A 98 -41.65 -20.12 13.65
CA THR A 98 -41.49 -19.79 12.22
C THR A 98 -40.70 -18.50 12.01
N VAL A 99 -40.96 -17.48 12.84
CA VAL A 99 -40.20 -16.22 12.83
C VAL A 99 -38.74 -16.46 13.22
N ASP A 100 -38.48 -17.32 14.20
CA ASP A 100 -37.12 -17.72 14.60
C ASP A 100 -36.39 -18.47 13.48
N HIS A 101 -37.04 -19.37 12.74
CA HIS A 101 -36.42 -20.06 11.61
C HIS A 101 -36.07 -19.10 10.46
N ILE A 102 -37.00 -18.21 10.07
CA ILE A 102 -36.75 -17.22 9.01
C ILE A 102 -35.64 -16.25 9.45
N GLY A 103 -35.69 -15.77 10.69
CA GLY A 103 -34.64 -14.91 11.24
C GLY A 103 -33.27 -15.60 11.27
N GLY A 104 -33.23 -16.90 11.57
CA GLY A 104 -32.00 -17.70 11.54
C GLY A 104 -31.36 -17.73 10.15
N ALA A 105 -32.16 -17.91 9.10
CA ALA A 105 -31.67 -17.87 7.73
C ALA A 105 -31.09 -16.49 7.37
N ILE A 106 -31.77 -15.41 7.76
CA ILE A 106 -31.35 -14.03 7.50
C ILE A 106 -30.01 -13.73 8.20
N VAL A 107 -29.87 -14.06 9.49
CA VAL A 107 -28.64 -13.82 10.23
C VAL A 107 -27.47 -14.61 9.65
N SER A 108 -27.68 -15.87 9.26
CA SER A 108 -26.64 -16.67 8.62
C SER A 108 -26.24 -16.12 7.25
N LEU A 109 -27.18 -15.55 6.48
CA LEU A 109 -26.88 -14.88 5.21
C LEU A 109 -25.96 -13.67 5.44
N PHE A 110 -26.32 -12.80 6.38
CA PHE A 110 -25.49 -11.64 6.76
C PHE A 110 -24.12 -12.06 7.27
N ALA A 111 -24.05 -13.12 8.09
CA ALA A 111 -22.79 -13.62 8.61
C ALA A 111 -21.85 -14.10 7.49
N VAL A 112 -22.37 -14.85 6.51
CA VAL A 112 -21.56 -15.29 5.36
C VAL A 112 -21.10 -14.12 4.53
N PHE A 113 -21.95 -13.14 4.24
CA PHE A 113 -21.54 -11.96 3.48
C PHE A 113 -20.46 -11.17 4.20
N LEU A 114 -20.58 -10.98 5.52
CA LEU A 114 -19.57 -10.30 6.31
C LEU A 114 -18.22 -11.03 6.28
N VAL A 115 -18.22 -12.36 6.48
CA VAL A 115 -16.99 -13.17 6.42
C VAL A 115 -16.42 -13.20 5.02
N ALA A 116 -17.24 -13.35 3.99
CA ALA A 116 -16.83 -13.32 2.60
C ALA A 116 -16.17 -11.97 2.27
N TRP A 117 -16.74 -10.85 2.73
CA TRP A 117 -16.14 -9.53 2.58
C TRP A 117 -14.81 -9.41 3.32
N MET A 118 -14.72 -9.83 4.60
CA MET A 118 -13.46 -9.79 5.35
C MET A 118 -12.34 -10.61 4.71
N VAL A 119 -12.67 -11.70 4.03
CA VAL A 119 -11.70 -12.55 3.33
C VAL A 119 -11.39 -12.04 1.92
N ALA A 120 -12.41 -11.55 1.21
CA ALA A 120 -12.26 -11.05 -0.15
C ALA A 120 -11.45 -9.75 -0.18
N THR A 121 -11.70 -8.81 0.73
CA THR A 121 -11.06 -7.49 0.70
C THR A 121 -9.53 -7.56 0.73
N PRO A 122 -8.84 -8.31 1.62
CA PRO A 122 -7.39 -8.48 1.55
C PRO A 122 -6.94 -9.24 0.29
N LEU A 123 -7.70 -10.25 -0.14
CA LEU A 123 -7.38 -11.04 -1.33
C LEU A 123 -7.42 -10.21 -2.61
N ALA A 124 -8.25 -9.17 -2.65
CA ALA A 124 -8.32 -8.20 -3.73
C ALA A 124 -7.01 -7.41 -3.89
N TYR A 125 -6.16 -7.36 -2.86
CA TYR A 125 -4.83 -6.72 -2.88
C TYR A 125 -3.68 -7.74 -2.81
N SER A 126 -3.98 -9.03 -2.96
CA SER A 126 -2.95 -10.08 -2.93
C SER A 126 -2.05 -10.04 -4.16
N SER A 127 -0.80 -10.48 -4.00
CA SER A 127 0.19 -10.58 -5.07
C SER A 127 -0.07 -11.71 -6.07
N ILE A 128 -1.20 -12.43 -5.96
CA ILE A 128 -1.61 -13.50 -6.87
C ILE A 128 -2.54 -12.90 -7.93
N PRO A 129 -2.08 -12.65 -9.17
CA PRO A 129 -2.83 -11.83 -10.13
C PRO A 129 -4.21 -12.40 -10.49
N GLY A 130 -4.31 -13.73 -10.62
CA GLY A 130 -5.57 -14.40 -10.95
C GLY A 130 -6.60 -14.36 -9.83
N LEU A 131 -6.16 -14.36 -8.56
CA LEU A 131 -7.05 -14.34 -7.39
C LEU A 131 -7.51 -12.92 -7.06
N ALA A 132 -6.59 -11.95 -7.12
CA ALA A 132 -6.91 -10.54 -6.94
C ALA A 132 -7.85 -10.02 -8.04
N ALA A 133 -7.58 -10.35 -9.31
CA ALA A 133 -8.47 -9.99 -10.42
C ALA A 133 -9.84 -10.68 -10.34
N ALA A 134 -9.90 -11.92 -9.82
CA ALA A 134 -11.16 -12.60 -9.59
C ALA A 134 -12.00 -11.88 -8.53
N VAL A 135 -11.41 -11.47 -7.41
CA VAL A 135 -12.15 -10.75 -6.36
C VAL A 135 -12.57 -9.35 -6.82
N ARG A 136 -11.69 -8.60 -7.52
CA ARG A 136 -12.02 -7.24 -8.00
C ARG A 136 -13.10 -7.21 -9.08
N ASN A 137 -13.19 -8.26 -9.90
CA ASN A 137 -14.24 -8.39 -10.91
C ASN A 137 -15.54 -9.02 -10.37
N SER A 138 -15.66 -9.24 -9.06
CA SER A 138 -16.89 -9.72 -8.41
C SER A 138 -17.97 -8.65 -8.46
N SER A 139 -19.21 -9.07 -8.74
CA SER A 139 -20.38 -8.17 -8.66
C SER A 139 -20.90 -8.05 -7.23
N ILE A 140 -20.66 -9.05 -6.38
CA ILE A 140 -21.23 -9.14 -5.03
C ILE A 140 -20.35 -8.43 -4.00
N VAL A 141 -19.02 -8.57 -4.08
CA VAL A 141 -18.08 -8.02 -3.09
C VAL A 141 -18.20 -6.50 -2.93
N PRO A 142 -18.30 -5.68 -3.99
CA PRO A 142 -18.49 -4.23 -3.86
C PRO A 142 -19.80 -3.85 -3.15
N ILE A 143 -20.89 -4.57 -3.45
CA ILE A 143 -22.21 -4.34 -2.84
C ILE A 143 -22.15 -4.63 -1.33
N ILE A 144 -21.47 -5.71 -0.93
CA ILE A 144 -21.29 -6.02 0.49
C ILE A 144 -20.45 -4.92 1.16
N ASN A 145 -19.35 -4.49 0.53
CA ASN A 145 -18.46 -3.46 1.07
C ASN A 145 -19.19 -2.13 1.36
N GLU A 146 -20.10 -1.73 0.48
CA GLU A 146 -20.92 -0.52 0.65
C GLU A 146 -21.95 -0.68 1.78
N ALA A 147 -22.50 -1.89 1.97
CA ALA A 147 -23.50 -2.19 2.98
C ALA A 147 -22.94 -2.36 4.41
N VAL A 148 -21.64 -2.59 4.58
CA VAL A 148 -21.01 -2.74 5.91
C VAL A 148 -20.95 -1.38 6.63
N PRO A 149 -21.42 -1.26 7.90
CA PRO A 149 -21.34 -0.02 8.66
C PRO A 149 -19.90 0.43 8.98
N GLU A 150 -19.67 1.74 9.02
CA GLU A 150 -18.36 2.35 9.33
C GLU A 150 -17.67 1.85 10.61
N PRO A 151 -18.37 1.60 11.74
CA PRO A 151 -17.72 1.05 12.93
C PRO A 151 -17.08 -0.33 12.70
N VAL A 152 -17.66 -1.14 11.81
CA VAL A 152 -17.16 -2.48 11.47
C VAL A 152 -15.96 -2.37 10.54
N LYS A 153 -16.00 -1.45 9.57
CA LYS A 153 -14.85 -1.13 8.71
C LYS A 153 -13.65 -0.65 9.54
N GLY A 154 -13.86 0.29 10.46
CA GLY A 154 -12.78 0.82 11.30
C GLY A 154 -12.05 -0.24 12.16
N VAL A 155 -12.76 -1.26 12.66
CA VAL A 155 -12.14 -2.40 13.37
C VAL A 155 -11.31 -3.27 12.42
N TYR A 156 -11.84 -3.53 11.23
CA TYR A 156 -11.14 -4.28 10.19
C TYR A 156 -9.88 -3.52 9.69
N ASP A 157 -9.97 -2.20 9.52
CA ASP A 157 -8.84 -1.36 9.10
C ASP A 157 -7.76 -1.26 10.19
N ALA A 158 -8.14 -1.29 11.47
CA ALA A 158 -7.18 -1.39 12.57
C ALA A 158 -6.43 -2.74 12.55
N LEU A 159 -7.13 -3.84 12.27
CA LEU A 159 -6.53 -5.16 12.11
C LEU A 159 -5.60 -5.20 10.89
N ARG A 160 -6.05 -4.65 9.74
CA ARG A 160 -5.25 -4.58 8.51
C ARG A 160 -3.96 -3.81 8.73
N ARG A 161 -4.01 -2.64 9.37
CA ARG A 161 -2.83 -1.81 9.67
C ARG A 161 -1.78 -2.51 10.55
N THR A 162 -2.19 -3.44 11.40
CA THR A 162 -1.27 -4.22 12.24
C THR A 162 -0.59 -5.35 11.44
N VAL A 163 -1.22 -5.81 10.35
CA VAL A 163 -0.73 -6.89 9.49
C VAL A 163 0.03 -6.36 8.27
N ASP A 164 -0.27 -5.16 7.80
CA ASP A 164 0.39 -4.51 6.66
C ASP A 164 1.73 -3.88 7.08
N THR A 165 2.74 -4.73 7.29
CA THR A 165 4.14 -4.33 7.48
C THR A 165 4.84 -3.91 6.19
N ASN A 166 4.10 -3.69 5.08
CA ASN A 166 4.66 -3.43 3.76
C ASN A 166 4.91 -1.94 3.43
N GLY A 167 4.83 -1.04 4.42
CA GLY A 167 5.49 0.27 4.34
C GLY A 167 4.89 1.30 3.38
N PHE A 168 3.66 1.11 2.89
CA PHE A 168 2.91 2.16 2.21
C PHE A 168 1.79 2.66 3.12
N PRO A 169 1.78 3.94 3.52
CA PRO A 169 0.54 4.56 3.97
C PRO A 169 -0.44 4.59 2.77
N ASP A 170 -1.73 4.41 3.04
CA ASP A 170 -2.82 4.43 2.05
C ASP A 170 -3.08 5.87 1.55
N VAL A 171 -2.02 6.54 1.13
CA VAL A 171 -2.06 7.93 0.70
C VAL A 171 -2.61 8.03 -0.72
N PHE A 172 -2.87 6.93 -1.44
CA PHE A 172 -3.10 7.02 -2.89
C PHE A 172 -4.17 6.08 -3.45
N GLY A 173 -5.08 5.55 -2.62
CA GLY A 173 -6.33 4.93 -3.09
C GLY A 173 -7.21 5.85 -3.97
N GLY A 174 -6.83 7.12 -4.12
CA GLY A 174 -7.49 8.14 -4.93
C GLY A 174 -6.83 8.46 -6.28
N LEU A 175 -5.72 7.82 -6.68
CA LEU A 175 -5.33 7.83 -8.09
C LEU A 175 -6.37 6.96 -8.80
N GLY A 176 -7.45 7.60 -9.27
CA GLY A 176 -8.57 6.90 -9.93
C GLY A 176 -8.03 5.96 -11.01
N PRO A 177 -8.75 4.87 -11.35
CA PRO A 177 -8.25 3.81 -12.21
C PRO A 177 -7.63 4.45 -13.45
N SER A 178 -6.30 4.47 -13.46
CA SER A 178 -5.56 4.86 -14.62
C SER A 178 -5.94 3.80 -15.63
N ASN A 179 -6.54 4.20 -16.73
CA ASN A 179 -6.45 3.41 -17.95
C ASN A 179 -5.22 3.96 -18.68
N PRO A 180 -3.98 3.81 -18.14
CA PRO A 180 -2.84 4.40 -18.78
C PRO A 180 -2.69 3.69 -20.12
N HIS A 181 -2.24 4.42 -21.13
CA HIS A 181 -2.16 3.84 -22.46
C HIS A 181 -1.27 2.59 -22.45
N ASP A 182 -1.68 1.59 -23.21
CA ASP A 182 -0.87 0.38 -23.34
C ASP A 182 0.33 0.68 -24.24
N VAL A 183 1.52 0.43 -23.71
CA VAL A 183 2.79 0.64 -24.39
C VAL A 183 3.59 -0.66 -24.33
N ALA A 184 4.48 -0.87 -25.30
CA ALA A 184 5.30 -2.08 -25.33
C ALA A 184 6.13 -2.25 -24.05
N ALA A 185 6.55 -3.48 -23.75
CA ALA A 185 7.33 -3.79 -22.55
C ALA A 185 8.64 -2.97 -22.48
N PRO A 186 9.08 -2.53 -21.28
CA PRO A 186 10.30 -1.75 -21.11
C PRO A 186 11.54 -2.43 -21.67
N ASN A 187 12.48 -1.61 -22.15
CA ASN A 187 13.71 -2.09 -22.78
C ASN A 187 14.77 -2.50 -21.74
N ASP A 188 14.90 -3.81 -21.50
CA ASP A 188 15.87 -4.36 -20.55
C ASP A 188 17.34 -4.07 -20.89
N ALA A 189 17.66 -3.74 -22.15
CA ALA A 189 19.03 -3.39 -22.54
C ALA A 189 19.54 -2.12 -21.84
N LEU A 190 18.64 -1.21 -21.44
CA LEU A 190 18.99 0.03 -20.75
C LEU A 190 19.75 -0.20 -19.44
N LYS A 191 19.56 -1.34 -18.76
CA LYS A 191 20.30 -1.69 -17.54
C LYS A 191 21.83 -1.67 -17.74
N LYS A 192 22.29 -1.90 -18.97
CA LYS A 192 23.71 -1.96 -19.33
C LYS A 192 24.17 -0.70 -20.08
N ASP A 193 23.30 0.29 -20.23
CA ASP A 193 23.62 1.54 -20.91
C ASP A 193 24.70 2.29 -20.11
N PRO A 194 25.77 2.80 -20.75
CA PRO A 194 26.81 3.58 -20.08
C PRO A 194 26.25 4.75 -19.26
N ALA A 195 25.19 5.43 -19.73
CA ALA A 195 24.54 6.51 -19.01
C ALA A 195 24.01 6.05 -17.64
N VAL A 196 23.39 4.87 -17.58
CA VAL A 196 22.85 4.27 -16.35
C VAL A 196 23.97 3.89 -15.39
N LEU A 197 25.04 3.30 -15.89
CA LEU A 197 26.19 2.92 -15.07
C LEU A 197 26.91 4.15 -14.49
N ASN A 198 27.02 5.22 -15.29
CA ASN A 198 27.63 6.47 -14.86
C ASN A 198 26.72 7.30 -13.93
N ALA A 199 25.41 7.11 -13.99
CA ALA A 199 24.43 7.75 -13.12
C ALA A 199 24.44 7.16 -11.70
N GLN A 200 24.72 5.85 -11.56
CA GLN A 200 24.63 5.11 -10.29
C GLN A 200 25.28 5.83 -9.08
N PRO A 201 26.50 6.41 -9.17
CA PRO A 201 27.10 7.10 -8.01
C PRO A 201 26.39 8.40 -7.60
N SER A 202 25.48 8.91 -8.44
CA SER A 202 24.65 10.10 -8.17
C SER A 202 23.34 9.73 -7.47
N VAL A 203 23.00 8.44 -7.39
CA VAL A 203 21.77 7.93 -6.77
C VAL A 203 22.13 7.36 -5.41
N LEU A 204 21.42 7.80 -4.38
CA LEU A 204 21.76 7.54 -3.00
C LEU A 204 20.56 6.96 -2.25
N LYS A 205 20.84 6.10 -1.28
CA LYS A 205 19.83 5.57 -0.37
C LYS A 205 19.67 6.53 0.80
N ILE A 206 18.42 6.82 1.15
CA ILE A 206 18.09 7.70 2.26
C ILE A 206 17.55 6.84 3.39
N LEU A 207 18.09 7.05 4.59
CA LEU A 207 17.66 6.39 5.81
C LEU A 207 17.33 7.44 6.85
N GLY A 208 16.12 7.40 7.40
CA GLY A 208 15.62 8.34 8.40
C GLY A 208 15.13 7.63 9.65
N GLU A 209 15.31 8.28 10.79
CA GLU A 209 14.67 7.86 12.05
C GLU A 209 13.50 8.81 12.34
N ALA A 210 12.32 8.22 12.53
CA ALA A 210 11.12 8.94 12.91
C ALA A 210 10.51 8.30 14.18
N PRO A 211 11.11 8.51 15.37
CA PRO A 211 10.66 7.86 16.61
C PRO A 211 9.20 8.19 16.95
N ARG A 212 8.76 9.42 16.62
CA ARG A 212 7.36 9.85 16.78
C ARG A 212 6.36 9.07 15.92
N CYS A 213 6.85 8.43 14.87
CA CYS A 213 6.08 7.62 13.94
C CYS A 213 6.26 6.11 14.17
N ASP A 214 7.04 5.72 15.19
CA ASP A 214 7.41 4.33 15.51
C ASP A 214 7.90 3.52 14.30
N ARG A 215 8.65 4.17 13.41
CA ARG A 215 9.17 3.54 12.18
C ARG A 215 10.52 4.11 11.75
N ARG A 216 11.27 3.28 11.04
CA ARG A 216 12.42 3.71 10.23
C ARG A 216 11.91 4.05 8.83
N ILE A 217 12.45 5.11 8.23
CA ILE A 217 12.12 5.47 6.85
C ILE A 217 13.27 5.09 5.94
N GLU A 218 12.96 4.49 4.80
CA GLU A 218 13.90 4.23 3.71
C GLU A 218 13.35 4.73 2.38
N GLY A 219 14.25 5.20 1.52
CA GLY A 219 13.90 5.67 0.19
C GLY A 219 15.13 5.90 -0.67
N SER A 220 14.89 6.49 -1.83
CA SER A 220 15.93 6.86 -2.78
C SER A 220 16.01 8.38 -2.91
N GLY A 221 17.16 8.86 -3.38
CA GLY A 221 17.35 10.23 -3.80
C GLY A 221 18.45 10.34 -4.82
N PHE A 222 18.61 11.51 -5.41
CA PHE A 222 19.69 11.76 -6.37
C PHE A 222 20.30 13.15 -6.24
N VAL A 223 21.58 13.24 -6.59
CA VAL A 223 22.37 14.47 -6.49
C VAL A 223 22.08 15.36 -7.70
N PHE A 224 21.28 16.40 -7.52
CA PHE A 224 20.91 17.35 -8.59
C PHE A 224 21.74 18.65 -8.57
N ALA A 225 22.50 18.88 -7.48
CA ALA A 225 23.48 19.94 -7.33
C ALA A 225 24.52 19.54 -6.28
N PRO A 226 25.69 20.20 -6.20
CA PRO A 226 26.71 19.87 -5.20
C PRO A 226 26.12 19.84 -3.78
N GLU A 227 26.33 18.72 -3.08
CA GLU A 227 25.81 18.49 -1.72
C GLU A 227 24.27 18.56 -1.59
N ARG A 228 23.51 18.53 -2.69
CA ARG A 228 22.03 18.58 -2.69
C ARG A 228 21.45 17.30 -3.27
N VAL A 229 20.63 16.63 -2.45
CA VAL A 229 19.92 15.41 -2.82
C VAL A 229 18.43 15.73 -2.91
N MET A 230 17.82 15.42 -4.06
CA MET A 230 16.37 15.46 -4.25
C MET A 230 15.76 14.14 -3.80
N THR A 231 14.59 14.18 -3.17
CA THR A 231 13.79 13.00 -2.81
C THR A 231 12.32 13.40 -2.68
N ASN A 232 11.45 12.47 -2.29
CA ASN A 232 10.07 12.79 -1.94
C ASN A 232 9.93 13.32 -0.52
N ALA A 233 8.90 14.14 -0.29
CA ALA A 233 8.61 14.65 1.05
C ALA A 233 8.18 13.52 2.00
N HIS A 234 7.41 12.54 1.53
CA HIS A 234 6.99 11.42 2.36
C HIS A 234 8.16 10.54 2.83
N VAL A 235 9.28 10.50 2.08
CA VAL A 235 10.51 9.76 2.47
C VAL A 235 11.20 10.40 3.67
N VAL A 236 10.96 11.68 3.95
CA VAL A 236 11.57 12.38 5.09
C VAL A 236 10.55 12.86 6.13
N ALA A 237 9.26 12.58 5.91
CA ALA A 237 8.18 13.06 6.77
C ALA A 237 8.32 12.55 8.21
N GLY A 238 8.19 13.45 9.18
CA GLY A 238 8.31 13.15 10.61
C GLY A 238 9.71 12.74 11.08
N THR A 239 10.73 12.74 10.20
CA THR A 239 12.10 12.37 10.58
C THR A 239 12.75 13.47 11.42
N ASP A 240 13.44 13.07 12.49
CA ASP A 240 14.20 14.00 13.34
C ASP A 240 15.67 14.09 12.89
N SER A 241 16.20 12.96 12.43
CA SER A 241 17.53 12.77 11.85
C SER A 241 17.44 11.90 10.59
N LEU A 242 18.36 12.12 9.66
CA LEU A 242 18.52 11.27 8.49
C LEU A 242 20.00 11.19 8.10
N VAL A 243 20.33 10.08 7.44
CA VAL A 243 21.63 9.84 6.81
C VAL A 243 21.42 9.44 5.36
N VAL A 244 22.43 9.71 4.56
CA VAL A 244 22.50 9.25 3.18
C VAL A 244 23.60 8.20 3.08
N GLU A 245 23.25 7.02 2.56
CA GLU A 245 24.21 5.94 2.34
C GLU A 245 24.97 6.21 1.04
N THR A 246 26.29 6.25 1.15
CA THR A 246 27.22 6.40 0.03
C THR A 246 28.14 5.19 -0.02
N ALA A 247 28.88 5.03 -1.12
CA ALA A 247 29.93 4.01 -1.21
C ALA A 247 31.05 4.17 -0.14
N LYS A 248 31.18 5.37 0.46
CA LYS A 248 32.16 5.68 1.51
C LYS A 248 31.59 5.55 2.93
N GLY A 249 30.31 5.17 3.06
CA GLY A 249 29.58 5.08 4.33
C GLY A 249 28.44 6.07 4.43
N TYR A 250 27.94 6.26 5.65
CA TYR A 250 26.78 7.11 5.94
C TYR A 250 27.20 8.55 6.20
N ILE A 251 26.55 9.50 5.54
CA ILE A 251 26.76 10.93 5.73
C ILE A 251 25.48 11.56 6.29
N PRO A 252 25.53 12.26 7.44
CA PRO A 252 24.38 12.98 7.96
C PRO A 252 23.86 14.03 6.98
N GLY A 253 22.55 14.08 6.78
CA GLY A 253 21.88 15.08 5.97
C GLY A 253 20.89 15.90 6.78
N ARG A 254 20.50 17.05 6.24
CA ARG A 254 19.39 17.85 6.80
C ARG A 254 18.45 18.31 5.69
N VAL A 255 17.16 18.17 5.92
CA VAL A 255 16.12 18.65 5.00
C VAL A 255 16.17 20.18 5.00
N THR A 256 16.32 20.79 3.81
CA THR A 256 16.39 22.24 3.62
C THR A 256 15.21 22.80 2.83
N VAL A 257 14.52 21.95 2.07
CA VAL A 257 13.23 22.24 1.46
C VAL A 257 12.31 21.05 1.72
N TYR A 258 11.07 21.33 2.10
CA TYR A 258 10.05 20.33 2.35
C TYR A 258 8.73 20.84 1.76
N ASP A 259 8.28 20.25 0.66
CA ASP A 259 7.03 20.58 -0.01
C ASP A 259 6.08 19.36 0.02
N PRO A 260 5.18 19.27 1.01
CA PRO A 260 4.23 18.17 1.11
C PRO A 260 3.11 18.23 0.06
N GLN A 261 2.91 19.37 -0.59
CA GLN A 261 1.91 19.50 -1.66
C GLN A 261 2.44 18.86 -2.94
N ARG A 262 3.71 19.09 -3.29
CA ARG A 262 4.36 18.44 -4.43
C ARG A 262 4.94 17.06 -4.13
N ASP A 263 4.97 16.69 -2.86
CA ASP A 263 5.66 15.49 -2.38
C ASP A 263 7.15 15.48 -2.75
N LEU A 264 7.84 16.60 -2.52
CA LEU A 264 9.26 16.74 -2.81
C LEU A 264 10.01 17.35 -1.63
N ALA A 265 11.25 16.92 -1.45
CA ALA A 265 12.15 17.48 -0.45
C ALA A 265 13.57 17.56 -0.99
N VAL A 266 14.32 18.52 -0.46
CA VAL A 266 15.75 18.67 -0.72
C VAL A 266 16.51 18.44 0.58
N ILE A 267 17.51 17.58 0.51
CA ILE A 267 18.43 17.28 1.59
C ILE A 267 19.77 17.94 1.26
N TYR A 268 20.27 18.74 2.19
CA TYR A 268 21.65 19.20 2.19
C TYR A 268 22.54 18.19 2.93
N VAL A 269 23.58 17.72 2.26
CA VAL A 269 24.52 16.71 2.76
C VAL A 269 25.94 17.30 2.72
N PRO A 270 26.37 18.03 3.77
CA PRO A 270 27.69 18.66 3.78
C PRO A 270 28.81 17.63 3.66
N GLY A 271 29.78 17.89 2.77
CA GLY A 271 30.89 16.99 2.47
C GLY A 271 30.55 15.84 1.50
N LEU A 272 29.36 15.83 0.91
CA LEU A 272 28.99 14.83 -0.10
C LEU A 272 29.80 15.02 -1.39
N ASP A 273 30.69 14.07 -1.64
CA ASP A 273 31.46 13.94 -2.87
C ASP A 273 30.83 12.87 -3.78
N ALA A 274 29.87 13.31 -4.60
CA ALA A 274 29.16 12.49 -5.57
C ALA A 274 28.87 13.31 -6.84
N PRO A 275 28.86 12.68 -8.04
CA PRO A 275 28.57 13.38 -9.28
C PRO A 275 27.14 13.92 -9.28
N VAL A 276 26.96 15.07 -9.92
CA VAL A 276 25.64 15.64 -10.19
C VAL A 276 25.06 14.98 -11.44
N ILE A 277 23.78 14.60 -11.37
CA ILE A 277 22.98 14.23 -12.54
C ILE A 277 22.13 15.43 -12.96
N ASP A 278 22.22 15.78 -14.24
CA ASP A 278 21.48 16.91 -14.78
C ASP A 278 20.01 16.57 -15.00
N MET A 279 19.14 17.54 -14.80
CA MET A 279 17.73 17.44 -15.20
C MET A 279 17.61 17.73 -16.70
N ALA A 280 16.63 17.10 -17.36
CA ALA A 280 16.24 17.45 -18.72
C ALA A 280 15.67 18.89 -18.74
N SER A 281 15.48 19.45 -19.94
CA SER A 281 14.74 20.71 -20.05
C SER A 281 13.26 20.45 -19.76
N PRO A 282 12.57 21.27 -18.94
CA PRO A 282 11.12 21.22 -18.81
C PRO A 282 10.39 21.39 -20.16
N ASP A 283 11.01 22.08 -21.13
CA ASP A 283 10.47 22.26 -22.49
C ASP A 283 10.57 20.99 -23.35
N ARG A 284 11.25 19.94 -22.88
CA ARG A 284 11.36 18.63 -23.52
C ARG A 284 10.83 17.53 -22.58
N PRO A 285 9.50 17.45 -22.36
CA PRO A 285 8.93 16.34 -21.61
C PRO A 285 9.19 15.01 -22.33
N ALA A 286 9.21 13.92 -21.57
CA ALA A 286 9.33 12.58 -22.14
C ALA A 286 8.05 12.24 -22.92
N ALA A 287 8.21 11.72 -24.13
CA ALA A 287 7.10 11.34 -25.00
C ALA A 287 6.49 10.00 -24.57
N GLU A 288 5.23 9.78 -24.91
CA GLU A 288 4.60 8.45 -24.77
C GLU A 288 5.40 7.41 -25.57
N GLY A 289 5.65 6.26 -24.95
CA GLY A 289 6.48 5.20 -25.51
C GLY A 289 7.99 5.40 -25.35
N GLU A 290 8.46 6.54 -24.82
CA GLU A 290 9.89 6.82 -24.63
C GLU A 290 10.51 5.88 -23.57
N ASP A 291 11.70 5.39 -23.91
CA ASP A 291 12.50 4.50 -23.09
C ASP A 291 13.16 5.28 -21.94
N THR A 292 12.86 4.87 -20.72
CA THR A 292 13.38 5.49 -19.49
C THR A 292 13.79 4.41 -18.49
N ILE A 293 14.39 4.83 -17.38
CA ILE A 293 14.79 3.89 -16.33
C ILE A 293 14.70 4.55 -14.96
N VAL A 294 14.10 3.81 -14.02
CA VAL A 294 13.98 4.17 -12.61
C VAL A 294 15.21 3.65 -11.88
N LEU A 295 15.90 4.54 -11.17
CA LEU A 295 17.07 4.19 -10.35
C LEU A 295 16.74 4.34 -8.87
N GLY A 296 17.08 3.35 -8.05
CA GLY A 296 16.79 3.43 -6.61
C GLY A 296 17.15 2.18 -5.82
N TYR A 297 16.63 2.12 -4.59
CA TYR A 297 16.91 1.10 -3.58
C TYR A 297 15.63 0.43 -3.11
N PRO A 298 15.00 -0.41 -3.94
CA PRO A 298 13.74 -1.05 -3.60
C PRO A 298 13.87 -1.97 -2.39
N LEU A 299 12.88 -1.93 -1.49
CA LEU A 299 12.72 -2.83 -0.33
C LEU A 299 13.93 -2.82 0.61
N ASP A 300 14.51 -1.63 0.87
CA ASP A 300 15.75 -1.46 1.65
C ASP A 300 16.96 -2.23 1.05
N GLY A 301 16.84 -2.70 -0.20
CA GLY A 301 17.81 -3.55 -0.87
C GLY A 301 18.97 -2.78 -1.51
N PRO A 302 19.79 -3.48 -2.32
CA PRO A 302 20.85 -2.86 -3.08
C PRO A 302 20.30 -1.98 -4.22
N TYR A 303 21.17 -1.13 -4.75
CA TYR A 303 20.89 -0.33 -5.94
C TYR A 303 20.31 -1.19 -7.07
N THR A 304 19.23 -0.70 -7.67
CA THR A 304 18.54 -1.35 -8.78
C THR A 304 18.29 -0.34 -9.90
N ALA A 305 18.47 -0.78 -11.13
CA ALA A 305 18.06 -0.07 -12.34
C ALA A 305 16.86 -0.80 -12.96
N THR A 306 15.69 -0.16 -12.92
CA THR A 306 14.40 -0.73 -13.34
C THR A 306 13.93 -0.04 -14.62
N PRO A 307 14.00 -0.72 -15.78
CA PRO A 307 13.53 -0.18 -17.06
C PRO A 307 12.08 0.24 -16.96
N ALA A 308 11.80 1.39 -17.56
CA ALA A 308 10.49 2.01 -17.60
C ALA A 308 10.17 2.46 -19.02
N ARG A 309 8.88 2.57 -19.32
CA ARG A 309 8.41 3.23 -20.55
C ARG A 309 7.28 4.18 -20.21
N ILE A 310 7.32 5.39 -20.76
CA ILE A 310 6.26 6.37 -20.54
C ILE A 310 4.94 5.84 -21.14
N ARG A 311 3.88 5.77 -20.33
CA ARG A 311 2.52 5.45 -20.79
C ARG A 311 1.73 6.71 -21.11
N SER A 312 1.81 7.72 -20.27
CA SER A 312 1.14 9.01 -20.45
C SER A 312 1.75 10.05 -19.52
N SER A 313 1.40 11.32 -19.76
CA SER A 313 1.71 12.44 -18.87
C SER A 313 0.49 13.33 -18.70
N GLY A 314 0.42 14.02 -17.56
CA GLY A 314 -0.57 15.06 -17.32
C GLY A 314 -0.95 15.24 -15.86
N PRO A 315 -1.89 16.17 -15.59
CA PRO A 315 -2.28 16.51 -14.23
C PRO A 315 -3.15 15.41 -13.64
N VAL A 316 -2.76 14.94 -12.46
CA VAL A 316 -3.52 13.97 -11.67
C VAL A 316 -3.89 14.57 -10.33
N ARG A 317 -5.18 14.45 -9.99
CA ARG A 317 -5.73 14.91 -8.72
C ARG A 317 -5.79 13.77 -7.73
N GLY A 318 -5.19 13.96 -6.57
CA GLY A 318 -5.16 12.98 -5.47
C GLY A 318 -5.02 13.68 -4.13
N PRO A 319 -5.06 12.94 -3.02
CA PRO A 319 -4.75 13.52 -1.72
C PRO A 319 -3.27 13.97 -1.64
N ASN A 320 -3.00 14.88 -0.71
CA ASN A 320 -1.64 15.22 -0.32
C ASN A 320 -1.01 14.09 0.53
N ILE A 321 0.25 14.26 0.95
CA ILE A 321 0.96 13.22 1.68
C ILE A 321 0.39 12.88 3.07
N TYR A 322 -0.53 13.68 3.60
CA TYR A 322 -1.15 13.54 4.93
C TYR A 322 -2.64 13.20 4.88
N ASP A 323 -3.19 12.95 3.68
CA ASP A 323 -4.60 12.64 3.44
C ASP A 323 -5.61 13.66 4.04
N ASN A 324 -5.20 14.92 4.20
CA ASN A 324 -6.04 15.97 4.79
C ASN A 324 -6.48 17.05 3.77
N GLY A 325 -6.23 16.81 2.49
CA GLY A 325 -6.59 17.71 1.40
C GLY A 325 -6.25 17.11 0.05
N GLN A 326 -6.77 17.71 -1.03
CA GLN A 326 -6.49 17.30 -2.40
C GLN A 326 -5.54 18.26 -3.11
N VAL A 327 -4.68 17.70 -3.94
CA VAL A 327 -3.72 18.42 -4.79
C VAL A 327 -3.78 17.87 -6.20
N THR A 328 -3.45 18.72 -7.15
CA THR A 328 -3.22 18.34 -8.54
C THR A 328 -1.72 18.39 -8.77
N ARG A 329 -1.16 17.34 -9.36
CA ARG A 329 0.27 17.24 -9.68
C ARG A 329 0.43 16.77 -11.11
N ASP A 330 1.36 17.35 -11.85
CA ASP A 330 1.76 16.80 -13.14
C ASP A 330 2.65 15.57 -12.97
N VAL A 331 2.23 14.45 -13.56
CA VAL A 331 2.89 13.15 -13.40
C VAL A 331 3.09 12.46 -14.74
N TYR A 332 4.12 11.61 -14.81
CA TYR A 332 4.22 10.52 -15.77
C TYR A 332 3.61 9.25 -15.18
N ALA A 333 2.76 8.59 -15.95
CA ALA A 333 2.46 7.17 -15.74
C ALA A 333 3.48 6.34 -16.52
N LEU A 334 4.03 5.31 -15.89
CA LEU A 334 5.14 4.50 -16.38
C LEU A 334 4.73 3.05 -16.43
N ARG A 335 5.13 2.31 -17.47
CA ARG A 335 5.18 0.85 -17.43
C ARG A 335 6.49 0.46 -16.74
N ALA A 336 6.45 0.10 -15.47
CA ALA A 336 7.63 -0.28 -14.67
C ALA A 336 7.22 -1.01 -13.39
N LEU A 337 8.08 -1.91 -12.90
CA LEU A 337 7.92 -2.56 -11.59
C LEU A 337 8.43 -1.65 -10.46
N VAL A 338 7.65 -0.64 -10.10
CA VAL A 338 7.96 0.26 -8.98
C VAL A 338 7.58 -0.41 -7.65
N LYS A 339 8.49 -0.35 -6.68
CA LYS A 339 8.36 -0.93 -5.33
C LYS A 339 8.68 0.11 -4.26
N SER A 340 8.27 -0.14 -3.02
CA SER A 340 8.73 0.64 -1.85
C SER A 340 10.26 0.76 -1.87
N GLY A 341 10.80 1.90 -1.47
CA GLY A 341 12.22 2.23 -1.56
C GLY A 341 12.66 2.88 -2.88
N ASN A 342 11.89 2.77 -3.98
CA ASN A 342 12.17 3.56 -5.19
C ASN A 342 11.76 5.03 -5.06
N SER A 343 10.85 5.36 -4.13
CA SER A 343 10.37 6.73 -3.91
C SER A 343 11.54 7.69 -3.69
N GLY A 344 11.50 8.82 -4.40
CA GLY A 344 12.51 9.86 -4.44
C GLY A 344 13.65 9.58 -5.43
N GLY A 345 13.70 8.38 -6.01
CA GLY A 345 14.65 8.01 -7.05
C GLY A 345 14.37 8.71 -8.38
N PRO A 346 15.40 8.96 -9.21
CA PRO A 346 15.20 9.63 -10.48
C PRO A 346 14.65 8.67 -11.54
N LEU A 347 13.72 9.18 -12.34
CA LEU A 347 13.39 8.64 -13.66
C LEU A 347 14.33 9.30 -14.67
N ILE A 348 15.20 8.53 -15.32
CA ILE A 348 16.18 9.07 -16.28
C ILE A 348 15.96 8.53 -17.68
N GLY A 349 16.30 9.33 -18.69
CA GLY A 349 16.50 8.86 -20.06
C GLY A 349 17.98 8.93 -20.41
N THR A 350 18.43 8.05 -21.31
CA THR A 350 19.85 7.85 -21.61
C THR A 350 20.34 8.65 -22.82
N GLU A 351 19.45 9.37 -23.51
CA GLU A 351 19.79 10.07 -24.75
C GLU A 351 20.70 11.29 -24.51
N GLY A 352 21.86 11.28 -25.17
CA GLY A 352 22.68 12.48 -25.39
C GLY A 352 23.48 12.99 -24.18
N ASP A 353 23.52 12.25 -23.06
CA ASP A 353 24.29 12.63 -21.87
C ASP A 353 25.05 11.44 -21.25
N VAL A 354 26.25 11.71 -20.74
CA VAL A 354 27.15 10.72 -20.13
C VAL A 354 26.54 10.04 -18.90
N ARG A 355 25.64 10.70 -18.17
CA ARG A 355 24.90 10.17 -17.00
C ARG A 355 23.39 10.12 -17.25
N GLY A 356 22.95 10.34 -18.49
CA GLY A 356 21.55 10.56 -18.80
C GLY A 356 21.03 11.87 -18.22
N LYS A 357 19.74 12.13 -18.44
CA LYS A 357 19.03 13.29 -17.88
C LYS A 357 17.84 12.84 -17.05
N VAL A 358 17.61 13.49 -15.91
CA VAL A 358 16.44 13.25 -15.07
C VAL A 358 15.21 13.88 -15.73
N TYR A 359 14.18 13.08 -15.98
CA TYR A 359 12.87 13.51 -16.46
C TYR A 359 11.84 13.64 -15.35
N GLY A 360 12.06 13.01 -14.20
CA GLY A 360 11.12 13.09 -13.09
C GLY A 360 11.59 12.38 -11.83
N VAL A 361 10.76 12.42 -10.79
CA VAL A 361 11.02 11.81 -9.48
C VAL A 361 9.95 10.77 -9.19
N VAL A 362 10.34 9.51 -9.07
CA VAL A 362 9.40 8.41 -8.77
C VAL A 362 8.80 8.62 -7.41
N PHE A 363 7.48 8.54 -7.28
CA PHE A 363 6.79 8.79 -6.00
C PHE A 363 5.74 7.74 -5.63
N ALA A 364 5.18 7.01 -6.61
CA ALA A 364 4.12 6.03 -6.33
C ALA A 364 4.12 4.86 -7.32
N ALA A 365 3.38 3.81 -6.94
CA ALA A 365 2.99 2.70 -7.81
C ALA A 365 1.46 2.58 -7.81
N ALA A 366 0.88 2.09 -8.90
CA ALA A 366 -0.55 1.83 -8.96
C ALA A 366 -0.92 0.64 -8.07
N VAL A 367 -2.05 0.75 -7.38
CA VAL A 367 -2.57 -0.29 -6.47
C VAL A 367 -3.24 -1.42 -7.26
N ASP A 368 -3.80 -1.09 -8.42
CA ASP A 368 -4.59 -1.96 -9.29
C ASP A 368 -3.78 -2.63 -10.42
N ASP A 369 -2.67 -2.01 -10.84
CA ASP A 369 -1.75 -2.52 -11.86
C ASP A 369 -0.28 -2.56 -11.35
N PRO A 370 0.29 -3.75 -11.08
CA PRO A 370 1.66 -3.88 -10.58
C PRO A 370 2.74 -3.48 -11.60
N GLU A 371 2.41 -3.35 -12.89
CA GLU A 371 3.32 -2.85 -13.92
C GLU A 371 3.21 -1.33 -14.11
N THR A 372 2.40 -0.62 -13.31
CA THR A 372 2.26 0.84 -13.42
C THR A 372 2.90 1.58 -12.25
N GLY A 373 3.82 2.48 -12.59
CA GLY A 373 4.50 3.39 -11.66
C GLY A 373 4.20 4.85 -11.99
N TYR A 374 4.44 5.75 -11.05
CA TYR A 374 4.26 7.19 -11.24
C TYR A 374 5.50 7.98 -10.85
N ALA A 375 5.82 8.99 -11.66
CA ALA A 375 6.89 9.95 -11.38
C ALA A 375 6.37 11.38 -11.56
N LEU A 376 6.77 12.28 -10.66
CA LEU A 376 6.52 13.72 -10.78
C LEU A 376 7.32 14.29 -11.96
N THR A 377 6.69 15.11 -12.80
CA THR A 377 7.37 15.73 -13.94
C THR A 377 8.33 16.83 -13.48
N LEU A 378 9.20 17.30 -14.38
CA LEU A 378 10.06 18.46 -14.09
C LEU A 378 9.29 19.76 -13.86
N GLU A 379 8.02 19.86 -14.26
CA GLU A 379 7.17 21.00 -13.94
C GLU A 379 6.95 21.12 -12.42
N GLU A 380 6.81 19.98 -11.73
CA GLU A 380 6.71 19.94 -10.27
C GLU A 380 8.08 20.01 -9.58
N VAL A 381 9.11 19.42 -10.19
CA VAL A 381 10.42 19.27 -9.56
C VAL A 381 11.25 20.56 -9.60
N THR A 382 11.17 21.32 -10.69
CA THR A 382 12.03 22.50 -10.92
C THR A 382 11.86 23.58 -9.84
N PRO A 383 10.63 23.99 -9.44
CA PRO A 383 10.46 24.99 -8.38
C PRO A 383 11.12 24.58 -7.04
N VAL A 384 11.06 23.29 -6.70
CA VAL A 384 11.65 22.75 -5.46
C VAL A 384 13.17 22.66 -5.57
N ALA A 385 13.69 22.25 -6.75
CA ALA A 385 15.11 22.21 -7.03
C ALA A 385 15.75 23.60 -6.93
N ASP A 386 15.09 24.63 -7.49
CA ASP A 386 15.57 26.00 -7.48
C ASP A 386 15.61 26.58 -6.06
N ALA A 387 14.56 26.34 -5.27
CA ALA A 387 14.53 26.71 -3.86
C ALA A 387 15.65 26.01 -3.05
N GLY A 388 15.97 24.76 -3.39
CA GLY A 388 16.92 23.94 -2.65
C GLY A 388 18.39 24.09 -3.04
N ARG A 389 18.67 24.59 -4.26
CA ARG A 389 20.02 24.62 -4.85
C ARG A 389 21.05 25.33 -3.96
N GLY A 390 20.66 26.42 -3.31
CA GLY A 390 21.49 27.18 -2.38
C GLY A 390 21.12 26.98 -0.90
N ALA A 391 19.98 26.36 -0.59
CA ALA A 391 19.47 26.26 0.77
C ALA A 391 20.35 25.35 1.64
N THR A 392 20.69 25.82 2.83
CA THR A 392 21.46 25.06 3.82
C THR A 392 20.76 24.98 5.18
N ALA A 393 19.86 25.90 5.52
CA ALA A 393 19.17 25.89 6.81
C ALA A 393 18.21 24.68 6.93
N LYS A 394 18.20 24.02 8.10
CA LYS A 394 17.27 22.90 8.37
C LYS A 394 15.84 23.44 8.45
N VAL A 395 14.90 22.75 7.80
CA VAL A 395 13.46 22.98 7.93
C VAL A 395 12.77 21.80 8.64
N GLY A 396 11.55 22.00 9.13
CA GLY A 396 10.74 20.94 9.71
C GLY A 396 10.24 19.95 8.64
N THR A 397 10.06 18.69 9.04
CA THR A 397 9.59 17.57 8.20
C THR A 397 8.12 17.20 8.44
N GLY A 398 7.38 18.08 9.13
CA GLY A 398 5.95 17.91 9.38
C GLY A 398 5.60 16.72 10.28
N GLU A 399 4.41 16.16 10.02
CA GLU A 399 3.82 15.04 10.79
C GLU A 399 4.15 13.68 10.17
N CYS A 400 3.75 12.60 10.84
CA CYS A 400 3.84 11.25 10.31
C CYS A 400 2.83 11.06 9.16
N THR A 401 3.23 10.29 8.14
CA THR A 401 2.35 9.89 7.02
C THR A 401 1.75 8.51 7.19
#